data_AF-A0AAP5I7M3-F1
#
_entry.id   AF-A0AAP5I7M3-F1
#
_cell.length_a   1.000
_cell.length_b   1.000
_cell.length_c   1.000
_cell.angle_alpha   90.00
_cell.angle_beta   90.00
_cell.angle_gamma   90.00
#
_symmetry.space_group_name_H-M   'P 1'
#
loop_
_entity.id
_entity.type
_entity.pdbx_description
1 polymer ?
#
loop_
_entity_poly.entity_id
_entity_poly.type
_entity_poly.pdbx_seq_one_letter_code
_entity_poly.pdbx_strand_id
1 'polypeptide(L)'
;MEPRHPQYSKEEFARLGDEIYHRDIYPQLQPDSVSKIVAIDITTGAWEIDNDEIVASKRLEKRYPDAQIWIVRVAYRYVRRFGISHNQQEKIA
;
A
#
# COMPACT_ATOMS: atom_id res chain seq x y z
N MET A 1 2.19 20.10 -14.09
CA MET A 1 2.22 18.89 -13.23
C MET A 1 2.77 17.78 -14.09
N GLU A 2 3.99 17.33 -13.84
CA GLU A 2 4.57 16.20 -14.57
C GLU A 2 3.79 14.92 -14.24
N PRO A 3 3.57 14.01 -15.22
CA PRO A 3 2.94 12.73 -14.95
C PRO A 3 3.77 11.98 -13.90
N ARG A 4 3.09 11.42 -12.88
CA ARG A 4 3.70 10.56 -11.86
C ARG A 4 4.28 9.34 -12.56
N HIS A 5 5.57 9.37 -12.86
CA HIS A 5 6.27 8.23 -13.43
C HIS A 5 6.44 7.17 -12.34
N PRO A 6 5.98 5.92 -12.54
CA PRO A 6 6.22 4.86 -11.58
C PRO A 6 7.73 4.66 -11.47
N GLN A 7 8.29 4.97 -10.29
CA GLN A 7 9.73 4.87 -10.04
C GLN A 7 10.19 3.42 -9.87
N TYR A 8 9.24 2.50 -9.71
CA TYR A 8 9.46 1.08 -9.44
C TYR A 8 8.70 0.22 -10.43
N SER A 9 9.22 -0.98 -10.72
CA SER A 9 8.41 -2.03 -11.36
C SER A 9 7.26 -2.41 -10.44
N LYS A 10 6.20 -3.02 -11.00
CA LYS A 10 5.04 -3.44 -10.20
C LYS A 10 5.44 -4.43 -9.10
N GLU A 11 6.40 -5.31 -9.38
CA GLU A 11 6.87 -6.33 -8.46
C GLU A 11 7.70 -5.73 -7.32
N GLU A 12 8.59 -4.79 -7.62
CA GLU A 12 9.36 -4.08 -6.58
C GLU A 12 8.45 -3.17 -5.76
N PHE A 13 7.47 -2.50 -6.39
CA PHE A 13 6.46 -1.70 -5.71
C PHE A 13 5.70 -2.52 -4.65
N ALA A 14 5.19 -3.70 -5.05
CA ALA A 14 4.49 -4.60 -4.14
C ALA A 14 5.40 -5.12 -3.02
N ARG A 15 6.66 -5.46 -3.34
CA ARG A 15 7.63 -5.93 -2.34
C ARG A 15 7.93 -4.85 -1.29
N LEU A 16 8.19 -3.61 -1.72
CA LEU A 16 8.47 -2.50 -0.81
C LEU A 16 7.27 -2.17 0.07
N GLY A 17 6.07 -2.13 -0.51
CA GLY A 17 4.83 -1.93 0.22
C GLY A 17 4.59 -3.01 1.29
N ASP A 18 4.79 -4.29 0.94
CA ASP A 18 4.71 -5.42 1.87
C ASP A 18 5.75 -5.31 3.00
N GLU A 19 7.00 -4.94 2.67
CA GLU A 19 8.08 -4.81 3.65
C GLU A 19 7.78 -3.70 4.66
N ILE A 20 7.41 -2.51 4.19
CA ILE A 20 7.05 -1.37 5.05
C ILE A 20 5.86 -1.73 5.94
N TYR A 21 4.83 -2.37 5.37
CA TYR A 21 3.67 -2.80 6.14
C TYR A 21 4.07 -3.74 7.28
N HIS A 22 4.84 -4.80 6.98
CA HIS A 22 5.20 -5.79 7.99
C HIS A 22 6.21 -5.29 9.02
N ARG A 23 7.21 -4.52 8.59
CA ARG A 23 8.31 -4.05 9.44
C ARG A 23 7.88 -2.88 10.32
N ASP A 24 7.23 -1.88 9.72
CA ASP A 24 7.03 -0.59 10.36
C ASP A 24 5.59 -0.43 10.87
N ILE A 25 4.59 -0.86 10.10
CA ILE A 25 3.19 -0.54 10.40
C ILE A 25 2.55 -1.60 11.29
N TYR A 26 2.69 -2.87 10.93
CA TYR A 26 2.05 -3.99 11.61
C TYR A 26 2.29 -4.03 13.14
N PRO A 27 3.51 -3.76 13.66
CA PRO A 27 3.75 -3.70 15.10
C PRO A 27 3.04 -2.55 15.82
N GLN A 28 2.64 -1.50 15.10
CA GLN A 28 1.99 -0.31 15.64
C GLN A 28 0.45 -0.41 15.60
N LEU A 29 -0.11 -1.42 14.91
CA LEU A 29 -1.55 -1.57 14.78
C LEU A 29 -2.18 -2.06 16.09
N GLN A 30 -3.23 -1.37 16.50
CA GLN A 30 -4.07 -1.80 17.61
C GLN A 30 -4.90 -3.05 17.25
N PRO A 31 -5.29 -3.89 18.21
CA PRO A 31 -6.10 -5.09 17.96
C PRO A 31 -7.46 -4.82 17.29
N ASP A 32 -8.02 -3.63 17.45
CA ASP A 32 -9.27 -3.18 16.83
C ASP A 32 -9.09 -2.71 15.37
N SER A 33 -7.85 -2.65 14.87
CA SER A 33 -7.54 -2.23 13.51
C SER A 33 -7.85 -3.29 12.45
N VAL A 34 -8.35 -4.45 12.87
CA VAL A 34 -8.81 -5.49 11.95
C VAL A 34 -9.84 -4.90 10.98
N SER A 35 -9.73 -5.29 9.72
CA SER A 35 -10.55 -4.83 8.58
C SER A 35 -10.33 -3.38 8.12
N LYS A 36 -9.54 -2.58 8.83
CA LYS A 36 -9.14 -1.25 8.36
C LYS A 36 -8.22 -1.34 7.14
N ILE A 37 -8.18 -0.26 6.37
CA ILE A 37 -7.33 -0.05 5.21
C ILE A 37 -6.15 0.81 5.64
N VAL A 38 -4.95 0.39 5.27
CA VAL A 38 -3.73 1.18 5.39
C VAL A 38 -3.32 1.63 3.99
N ALA A 39 -3.11 2.94 3.84
CA ALA A 39 -2.47 3.54 2.68
C ALA A 39 -1.03 3.88 3.04
N ILE A 40 -0.07 3.49 2.21
CA ILE A 40 1.36 3.63 2.44
C ILE A 40 1.98 4.37 1.25
N ASP A 41 2.69 5.46 1.49
CA ASP A 41 3.59 6.02 0.48
C ASP A 41 4.89 5.20 0.50
N ILE A 42 5.11 4.40 -0.54
CA ILE A 42 6.29 3.54 -0.62
C ILE A 42 7.60 4.31 -0.74
N THR A 43 7.54 5.60 -1.10
CA THR A 43 8.72 6.45 -1.28
C THR A 43 9.25 6.92 0.07
N THR A 44 8.35 7.29 0.98
CA THR A 44 8.71 7.91 2.27
C THR A 44 8.46 7.00 3.48
N GLY A 45 7.66 5.94 3.31
CA GLY A 45 7.16 5.11 4.41
C GLY A 45 6.05 5.78 5.23
N ALA A 46 5.58 6.96 4.83
CA ALA A 46 4.43 7.59 5.49
C ALA A 46 3.16 6.77 5.25
N TRP A 47 2.29 6.71 6.25
CA TRP A 47 1.09 5.89 6.16
C TRP A 47 -0.11 6.54 6.87
N GLU A 48 -1.29 6.15 6.42
CA GLU A 48 -2.58 6.51 7.00
C GLU A 48 -3.44 5.25 7.13
N ILE A 49 -4.32 5.22 8.12
CA ILE A 49 -5.27 4.11 8.34
C ILE A 49 -6.69 4.63 8.48
N ASP A 50 -7.63 3.98 7.81
CA ASP A 50 -9.06 4.29 7.93
C ASP A 50 -9.91 3.06 7.57
N ASN A 51 -11.21 3.09 7.83
CA ASN A 51 -12.13 2.05 7.33
C ASN A 51 -12.39 2.21 5.82
N ASP A 52 -12.18 3.40 5.28
CA ASP A 52 -12.41 3.76 3.89
C ASP A 52 -11.09 4.05 3.15
N GLU A 53 -10.87 3.33 2.04
CA GLU A 53 -9.67 3.45 1.21
C GLU A 53 -9.48 4.86 0.63
N ILE A 54 -10.56 5.51 0.21
CA ILE A 54 -10.54 6.86 -0.37
C ILE A 54 -10.17 7.85 0.73
N VAL A 55 -10.69 7.69 1.94
CA VAL A 55 -10.37 8.56 3.07
C VAL A 55 -8.90 8.42 3.47
N ALA A 56 -8.40 7.19 3.61
CA ALA A 56 -6.99 6.93 3.93
C ALA A 56 -6.06 7.54 2.86
N SER A 57 -6.35 7.29 1.58
CA SER A 57 -5.56 7.82 0.46
C SER A 57 -5.58 9.34 0.42
N LYS A 58 -6.76 9.97 0.54
CA LYS A 58 -6.87 11.44 0.52
C LYS A 58 -6.11 12.11 1.66
N ARG A 59 -6.11 11.52 2.86
CA ARG A 59 -5.32 12.05 3.98
C ARG A 59 -3.83 11.97 3.68
N LEU A 60 -3.39 10.85 3.11
CA LEU A 60 -2.00 10.65 2.73
C LEU A 60 -1.57 11.62 1.62
N GLU A 61 -2.36 11.73 0.54
CA GLU A 61 -2.11 12.67 -0.58
C GLU A 61 -2.12 14.13 -0.12
N LYS A 62 -2.98 14.49 0.84
CA LYS A 62 -2.99 15.85 1.40
C LYS A 62 -1.66 16.21 2.08
N ARG A 63 -1.00 15.25 2.70
CA ARG A 63 0.30 15.44 3.38
C ARG A 63 1.48 15.23 2.43
N TYR A 64 1.34 14.33 1.47
CA TYR A 64 2.36 13.94 0.49
C TYR A 64 1.72 13.93 -0.92
N PRO A 65 1.68 15.09 -1.60
CA PRO A 65 1.02 15.21 -2.91
C PRO A 65 1.61 14.30 -4.00
N ASP A 66 2.87 13.92 -3.87
CA ASP A 66 3.60 13.05 -4.80
C ASP A 66 3.69 11.60 -4.32
N ALA A 67 2.85 11.21 -3.35
CA ALA A 67 2.85 9.87 -2.77
C ALA A 67 2.64 8.78 -3.84
N GLN A 68 3.43 7.71 -3.72
CA GLN A 68 3.24 6.47 -4.47
C GLN A 68 2.51 5.47 -3.57
N ILE A 69 1.19 5.43 -3.68
CA ILE A 69 0.35 4.79 -2.67
C ILE A 69 0.21 3.27 -2.92
N TRP A 70 0.60 2.49 -1.92
CA TRP A 70 0.29 1.07 -1.77
C TRP A 70 -0.83 0.89 -0.74
N ILE A 71 -1.85 0.12 -1.10
CA ILE A 71 -3.02 -0.13 -0.25
C ILE A 71 -2.98 -1.56 0.27
N VAL A 72 -3.16 -1.72 1.58
CA VAL A 72 -3.25 -3.03 2.22
C VAL A 72 -4.40 -3.04 3.24
N ARG A 73 -5.18 -4.11 3.24
CA ARG A 73 -6.24 -4.34 4.24
C ARG A 73 -5.66 -5.12 5.41
N VAL A 74 -5.89 -4.63 6.63
CA VAL A 74 -5.49 -5.30 7.86
C VAL A 74 -6.35 -6.54 8.05
N ALA A 75 -5.78 -7.71 7.79
CA ALA A 75 -6.46 -8.98 8.00
C ALA A 75 -6.30 -9.47 9.46
N TYR A 76 -7.16 -10.41 9.86
CA TYR A 76 -6.93 -11.20 11.08
C TYR A 76 -5.55 -11.89 11.00
N ARG A 77 -4.91 -12.07 12.17
CA ARG A 77 -3.55 -12.61 12.42
C ARG A 77 -3.16 -13.90 11.66
N TYR A 78 -4.08 -14.55 10.94
CA TYR A 78 -3.88 -15.85 10.29
C TYR A 78 -3.81 -15.83 8.76
N VAL A 79 -3.91 -14.70 8.07
CA VAL A 79 -3.88 -14.73 6.60
C VAL A 79 -2.46 -14.55 6.08
N ARG A 80 -1.86 -15.67 5.65
CA ARG A 80 -0.67 -15.68 4.81
C ARG A 80 -0.95 -14.91 3.51
N ARG A 81 0.04 -14.10 3.11
CA ARG A 81 0.28 -13.48 1.80
C ARG A 81 -0.60 -14.05 0.66
N PHE A 82 -1.59 -13.28 0.23
CA PHE A 82 -2.11 -13.40 -1.14
C PHE A 82 -1.32 -12.45 -2.03
N GLY A 83 -0.10 -12.87 -2.38
CA GLY A 83 0.61 -12.30 -3.51
C GLY A 83 0.01 -12.91 -4.77
N ILE A 84 -0.78 -12.15 -5.52
CA ILE A 84 -1.18 -12.56 -6.87
C ILE A 84 0.07 -12.40 -7.74
N SER A 85 0.79 -13.52 -7.96
CA SER A 85 1.76 -13.63 -9.03
C SER A 85 1.03 -13.34 -10.35
N HIS A 86 1.20 -12.12 -10.88
CA HIS A 86 0.70 -11.80 -12.21
C HIS A 86 1.56 -12.57 -13.21
N ASN A 87 1.08 -13.73 -13.65
CA ASN A 87 1.59 -14.37 -14.84
C ASN A 87 1.15 -13.54 -16.06
N GLN A 88 2.05 -13.42 -17.03
CA GLN A 88 1.94 -12.66 -18.26
C GLN A 88 0.54 -12.69 -18.90
N GLN A 89 0.13 -11.55 -19.47
CA GLN A 89 -0.25 -11.56 -20.87
C GLN A 89 -0.02 -10.18 -21.49
N GLU A 90 0.96 -10.17 -22.38
CA GLU A 90 1.06 -9.23 -23.49
C GLU A 90 -0.30 -9.16 -24.22
N LYS A 91 -0.68 -7.96 -24.66
CA LYS A 91 -1.11 -7.78 -26.06
C LYS A 91 -1.05 -6.30 -26.43
N ILE A 92 -0.05 -6.02 -27.24
CA ILE A 92 0.02 -4.92 -28.18
C ILE A 92 -0.94 -5.29 -29.32
N ALA A 93 -1.93 -4.44 -29.61
CA ALA A 93 -2.53 -4.19 -30.93
C ALA A 93 -3.64 -3.14 -30.78
#